data_AF-A0A955GBA3-F1
#
_entry.id   AF-A0A955GBA3-F1
#
_cell.length_a   1.000
_cell.length_b   1.000
_cell.length_c   1.000
_cell.angle_alpha   90.00
_cell.angle_beta   90.00
_cell.angle_gamma   90.00
#
_symmetry.space_group_name_H-M   'P 1'
#
loop_
_entity.id
_entity.type
_entity.pdbx_description
1 polymer ?
#
loop_
_entity_poly.entity_id
_entity_poly.type
_entity_poly.pdbx_seq_one_letter_code
_entity_poly.pdbx_strand_id
1 'polypeptide(L)'
;MTLVEKALQKWPETRNSDKKLILAVWYLQNPDYELDFRNFFQNKAISPETIRRQRQKLQEQGLYKSNEKIEQYRYELFKNARWSRGATVAEDIL
;
A
#
# COMPACT_ATOMS: atom_id res chain seq x y z
N MET A 1 -5.27 -13.69 11.56
CA MET A 1 -5.94 -12.78 10.61
C MET A 1 -5.48 -11.35 10.88
N THR A 2 -4.78 -10.72 9.94
CA THR A 2 -4.22 -9.37 10.14
C THR A 2 -5.28 -8.28 9.96
N LEU A 3 -5.05 -7.06 10.47
CA LEU A 3 -5.95 -5.92 10.22
C LEU A 3 -6.06 -5.58 8.73
N VAL A 4 -4.96 -5.78 7.99
CA VAL A 4 -4.93 -5.60 6.53
C VAL A 4 -5.83 -6.61 5.84
N GLU A 5 -5.76 -7.89 6.22
CA GLU A 5 -6.63 -8.93 5.68
C GLU A 5 -8.11 -8.66 5.99
N LYS A 6 -8.42 -8.26 7.23
CA LYS A 6 -9.78 -7.84 7.63
C LYS A 6 -10.28 -6.69 6.77
N ALA A 7 -9.45 -5.67 6.52
CA ALA A 7 -9.82 -4.54 5.67
C ALA A 7 -10.08 -4.96 4.21
N LEU A 8 -9.25 -5.84 3.65
CA LEU A 8 -9.38 -6.34 2.26
C LEU A 8 -10.61 -7.24 2.06
N GLN A 9 -11.05 -7.93 3.11
CA GLN A 9 -12.30 -8.70 3.12
C GLN A 9 -13.52 -7.79 3.25
N LYS A 10 -13.50 -6.88 4.25
CA LYS A 10 -14.64 -6.03 4.58
C LYS A 10 -14.92 -4.96 3.52
N TRP A 11 -13.88 -4.43 2.88
CA TRP A 11 -13.97 -3.36 1.89
C TRP A 11 -13.17 -3.71 0.63
N PRO A 12 -13.76 -4.43 -0.35
CA PRO A 12 -13.07 -4.87 -1.56
C PRO A 12 -12.44 -3.74 -2.38
N GLU A 13 -12.98 -2.51 -2.32
CA GLU A 13 -12.45 -1.32 -2.97
C GLU A 13 -11.03 -0.94 -2.49
N THR A 14 -10.63 -1.39 -1.31
CA THR A 14 -9.29 -1.16 -0.75
C THR A 14 -8.20 -1.96 -1.48
N ARG A 15 -8.56 -3.04 -2.18
CA ARG A 15 -7.63 -3.85 -2.99
C ARG A 15 -6.95 -3.01 -4.07
N ASN A 16 -7.69 -2.04 -4.60
CA ASN A 16 -7.27 -1.18 -5.70
C ASN A 16 -6.65 0.15 -5.25
N SER A 17 -6.70 0.50 -3.96
CA SER A 17 -6.26 1.82 -3.49
C SER A 17 -5.56 1.76 -2.14
N ASP A 18 -4.28 2.14 -2.12
CA ASP A 18 -3.43 2.18 -0.93
C ASP A 18 -3.99 3.17 0.09
N LYS A 19 -4.43 4.34 -0.36
CA LYS A 19 -5.04 5.37 0.51
C LYS A 19 -6.27 4.83 1.22
N LYS A 20 -7.17 4.17 0.49
CA LYS A 20 -8.37 3.56 1.10
C LYS A 20 -8.01 2.44 2.06
N LEU A 21 -7.04 1.61 1.72
CA LEU A 21 -6.59 0.53 2.59
C LEU A 21 -6.00 1.06 3.91
N ILE A 22 -5.16 2.10 3.84
CA ILE A 22 -4.55 2.71 5.03
C ILE A 22 -5.63 3.25 5.97
N LEU A 23 -6.59 4.03 5.43
CA LEU A 23 -7.70 4.56 6.22
C LEU A 23 -8.55 3.44 6.84
N ALA A 24 -8.88 2.41 6.06
CA ALA A 24 -9.63 1.26 6.56
C ALA A 24 -8.89 0.52 7.69
N VAL A 25 -7.57 0.36 7.57
CA VAL A 25 -6.75 -0.28 8.62
C VAL A 25 -6.67 0.60 9.87
N TRP A 26 -6.48 1.91 9.73
CA TRP A 26 -6.45 2.83 10.86
C TRP A 26 -7.80 2.90 11.57
N TYR A 27 -8.91 2.89 10.83
CA TYR A 27 -10.25 2.79 11.39
C TYR A 27 -10.47 1.47 12.14
N LEU A 28 -10.01 0.33 11.59
CA LEU A 28 -10.07 -0.95 12.30
C LEU A 28 -9.16 -1.01 13.54
N GLN A 29 -8.09 -0.22 13.56
CA GLN A 29 -7.17 -0.13 14.68
C GLN A 29 -7.74 0.75 15.80
N ASN A 30 -8.32 1.89 15.46
CA ASN A 30 -9.00 2.79 16.37
C ASN A 30 -10.10 3.53 15.59
N PRO A 31 -11.40 3.25 15.82
CA PRO A 31 -12.49 3.91 15.11
C PRO A 31 -12.50 5.44 15.30
N ASP A 32 -11.99 5.92 16.43
CA ASP A 32 -11.97 7.32 16.82
C ASP A 32 -10.60 7.98 16.55
N TYR A 33 -9.78 7.40 15.68
CA TYR A 33 -8.42 7.89 15.43
C TYR A 33 -8.36 9.34 14.94
N GLU A 34 -9.44 9.86 14.36
CA GLU A 34 -9.53 11.24 13.86
C GLU A 34 -9.63 12.27 15.00
N LEU A 35 -10.17 11.89 16.16
CA LEU A 35 -10.32 12.80 17.31
C LEU A 35 -8.97 13.32 17.83
N ASP A 36 -7.93 12.50 17.70
CA ASP A 36 -6.56 12.86 18.06
C ASP A 36 -5.58 12.31 17.01
N PHE A 37 -5.81 12.73 15.76
CA PHE A 37 -5.08 12.21 14.61
C PHE A 37 -3.56 12.35 14.76
N ARG A 38 -3.08 13.48 15.29
CA ARG A 38 -1.64 13.74 15.41
C ARG A 38 -0.97 12.75 16.34
N ASN A 39 -1.53 12.56 17.53
CA ASN A 39 -1.02 11.61 18.51
C ASN A 39 -1.18 10.17 18.01
N PHE A 40 -2.32 9.84 17.39
CA PHE A 40 -2.53 8.53 16.79
C PHE A 40 -1.46 8.25 15.72
N PHE A 41 -1.26 9.18 14.78
CA PHE A 41 -0.30 9.02 13.69
C PHE A 41 1.13 8.84 14.20
N GLN A 42 1.52 9.58 15.24
CA GLN A 42 2.87 9.53 15.79
C GLN A 42 3.15 8.28 16.64
N ASN A 43 2.18 7.85 17.45
CA ASN A 43 2.43 6.88 18.52
C ASN A 43 1.75 5.53 18.33
N LYS A 44 0.70 5.47 17.51
CA LYS A 44 -0.17 4.28 17.41
C LYS A 44 -0.28 3.76 15.98
N ALA A 45 -0.34 4.62 14.97
CA ALA A 45 -0.67 4.26 13.61
C ALA A 45 0.28 3.22 13.03
N ILE A 46 -0.28 2.15 12.48
CA ILE A 46 0.50 1.21 11.67
C ILE A 46 1.03 1.97 10.45
N SER A 47 2.33 1.83 10.20
CA SER A 47 2.99 2.48 9.08
C SER A 47 2.33 2.12 7.73
N PRO A 48 2.06 3.11 6.85
CA PRO A 48 1.60 2.88 5.49
C PRO A 48 2.39 1.82 4.72
N GLU A 49 3.72 1.79 4.89
CA GLU A 49 4.59 0.82 4.22
C GLU A 49 4.37 -0.61 4.75
N THR A 50 4.10 -0.75 6.06
CA THR A 50 3.77 -2.06 6.65
C THR A 50 2.45 -2.58 6.08
N ILE A 51 1.45 -1.71 5.97
CA ILE A 51 0.14 -2.04 5.39
C ILE A 51 0.30 -2.48 3.94
N ARG A 52 1.08 -1.72 3.15
CA ARG A 52 1.37 -2.02 1.75
C ARG A 52 2.10 -3.36 1.58
N ARG A 53 3.16 -3.62 2.36
CA ARG A 53 3.92 -4.88 2.30
C ARG A 53 3.06 -6.08 2.65
N GLN A 54 2.19 -5.97 3.66
CA GLN A 54 1.28 -7.06 4.01
C GLN A 54 0.28 -7.34 2.89
N ARG A 55 -0.29 -6.30 2.26
CA ARG A 55 -1.15 -6.50 1.08
C ARG A 55 -0.39 -7.22 -0.03
N GLN A 56 0.83 -6.77 -0.33
CA GLN A 56 1.64 -7.37 -1.40
C GLN A 56 1.88 -8.86 -1.14
N LYS A 57 2.24 -9.26 0.09
CA LYS A 57 2.41 -10.68 0.45
C LYS A 57 1.14 -11.50 0.24
N LEU A 58 -0.03 -10.96 0.60
CA LEU A 58 -1.32 -11.64 0.37
C LEU A 58 -1.61 -11.78 -1.14
N GLN A 59 -1.28 -10.76 -1.93
CA GLN A 59 -1.46 -10.78 -3.38
C GLN A 59 -0.50 -11.74 -4.09
N GLU A 60 0.74 -11.86 -3.62
CA GLU A 60 1.72 -12.86 -4.08
C GLU A 60 1.22 -14.29 -3.83
N GLN A 61 0.40 -14.50 -2.79
CA GLN A 61 -0.27 -15.77 -2.50
C GLN A 61 -1.54 -16.00 -3.34
N GLY A 62 -1.87 -15.09 -4.26
CA GLY A 62 -3.07 -15.15 -5.10
C GLY A 62 -4.35 -14.64 -4.43
N LEU A 63 -4.29 -14.11 -3.21
CA LEU A 63 -5.44 -13.61 -2.46
C LEU A 63 -5.68 -12.12 -2.72
N TYR A 64 -6.95 -11.71 -2.67
CA TYR A 64 -7.35 -10.29 -2.74
C TYR A 64 -6.71 -9.50 -3.90
N LYS A 65 -6.66 -10.12 -5.09
CA LYS A 65 -6.09 -9.50 -6.29
C LYS A 65 -6.75 -8.14 -6.57
N SER A 66 -5.92 -7.19 -6.96
CA SER A 66 -6.37 -5.92 -7.53
C SER A 66 -6.86 -6.13 -8.97
N ASN A 67 -7.59 -5.15 -9.50
CA ASN A 67 -7.96 -5.14 -10.91
C ASN A 67 -6.70 -5.04 -11.79
N GLU A 68 -6.70 -5.72 -12.94
CA GLU A 68 -5.56 -5.80 -13.86
C GLU A 68 -5.02 -4.42 -14.27
N LYS A 69 -5.90 -3.44 -14.50
CA LYS A 69 -5.51 -2.06 -14.85
C LYS A 69 -4.64 -1.40 -13.77
N ILE A 70 -4.96 -1.65 -12.50
CA ILE A 70 -4.24 -1.05 -11.37
C ILE A 70 -2.90 -1.78 -11.17
N GLU A 71 -2.88 -3.08 -11.39
CA GLU A 71 -1.66 -3.88 -11.34
C GLU A 71 -0.68 -3.45 -12.43
N GLN A 72 -1.14 -3.30 -13.67
CA GLN A 72 -0.36 -2.76 -14.78
C GLN A 72 0.15 -1.35 -14.47
N TYR A 73 -0.70 -0.46 -13.96
CA TYR A 73 -0.29 0.89 -13.57
C TYR A 73 0.84 0.89 -12.52
N ARG A 74 0.72 0.04 -11.48
CA ARG A 74 1.75 -0.10 -10.44
C ARG A 74 3.06 -0.68 -11.01
N TYR A 75 2.96 -1.64 -11.93
CA TYR A 75 4.11 -2.21 -12.60
C TYR A 75 4.85 -1.17 -13.45
N GLU A 76 4.12 -0.35 -14.22
CA GLU A 76 4.73 0.73 -15.03
C GLU A 76 5.40 1.79 -14.14
N LEU A 77 4.79 2.18 -13.01
CA LEU A 77 5.44 3.06 -12.04
C LEU A 77 6.75 2.47 -11.48
N PHE A 78 6.74 1.18 -11.14
CA PHE A 78 7.94 0.49 -10.66
C PHE A 78 9.03 0.44 -11.74
N LYS A 79 8.65 0.10 -12.97
CA LYS A 79 9.53 0.09 -14.14
C LYS A 79 10.16 1.47 -14.31
N ASN A 80 9.36 2.53 -14.43
CA ASN A 80 9.86 3.89 -14.60
C ASN A 80 10.80 4.34 -13.47
N ALA A 81 10.47 4.02 -12.22
CA ALA A 81 11.32 4.33 -11.06
C ALA A 81 12.64 3.52 -10.99
N ARG A 82 12.70 2.38 -11.67
CA ARG A 82 13.90 1.54 -11.80
C ARG A 82 14.81 2.04 -12.93
N TRP A 83 14.24 2.44 -14.06
CA TRP A 83 14.99 3.01 -15.19
C TRP A 83 15.51 4.41 -14.91
N SER A 84 14.76 5.25 -14.18
CA SER A 84 15.21 6.60 -13.79
C SER A 84 16.42 6.61 -12.84
N ARG A 85 16.61 5.54 -12.05
CA ARG A 85 17.80 5.37 -11.18
C ARG A 85 18.97 4.66 -11.87
N GLY A 86 18.76 4.06 -13.04
CA GLY A 86 19.80 3.41 -13.85
C GLY A 86 20.35 4.28 -14.99
N ALA A 87 19.61 5.30 -15.43
CA ALA A 87 20.03 6.18 -16.52
C ALA A 87 21.16 7.16 -16.12
N THR A 88 21.30 7.50 -14.84
CA THR A 88 22.38 8.41 -14.39
C THR A 88 23.76 7.77 -14.31
N VAL A 89 23.92 6.49 -14.63
CA VAL A 89 25.22 5.79 -14.60
C VAL A 89 25.69 5.34 -15.98
N ALA A 90 24.86 5.49 -17.02
CA ALA A 90 25.15 4.98 -18.37
C ALA A 90 25.51 6.07 -19.38
N GLU A 91 25.32 7.36 -19.09
CA GLU A 91 25.60 8.45 -20.04
C GLU A 91 26.96 9.16 -19.84
N ASP A 92 27.74 8.81 -18.81
CA ASP A 92 29.09 9.38 -18.58
C ASP A 92 30.25 8.45 -19.01
N ILE A 93 29.97 7.40 -19.78
CA ILE A 93 31.03 6.57 -20.39
C ILE A 93 30.67 6.35 -21.87
N LEU A 94 30.95 7.35 -22.70
CA LEU A 94 31.23 7.21 -24.13
C LEU A 94 32.07 8.40 -24.60
#